data_AF-A0A8J2HV13-F1
#
_entry.id   AF-A0A8J2HV13-F1
#
_cell.length_a   1.000
_cell.length_b   1.000
_cell.length_c   1.000
_cell.angle_alpha   90.00
_cell.angle_beta   90.00
_cell.angle_gamma   90.00
#
_symmetry.space_group_name_H-M   'P 1'
#
loop_
_entity.id
_entity.type
_entity.pdbx_description
1 polymer ?
#
loop_
_entity_poly.entity_id
_entity_poly.type
_entity_poly.pdbx_seq_one_letter_code
_entity_poly.pdbx_strand_id
1 'polypeptide(L)'
;MSTLGDMQKQLSQIMEEAKRQGYKVEEAIPENMQNLFLGMSELNAAREYIHEIQAREQDLQADNNVLRAKLKEKEAEINDQPAELKALKIDLQQARRQIDYYRDLSEDSRRRAQRYQRDLSLAVRDQVAFNEVTAKTERLQNELGQHQSTIQQLQTENERAAKTFAQLRAQDARLMAVNEAQVAAISSHASQIENENEQFNETLTALIDNLESEISSATALVNDKAALLRHTEILHNAIFSEVAPLNRLFSRAFKMLQMYQTLFQSLSNPYASGIASLPLGLDPLMEGAMQDLYVYNEVHNTMCQGSGLAGEQVRTHLNGISKSASNMLESLHSIRGDVAHFLARLQKEPGTWAAMKARFGISGKKKVI
;
A
#
# COMPACT_ATOMS: atom_id res chain seq x y z
N MET A 1 -40.86 182.10 72.79
CA MET A 1 -40.31 182.51 74.11
C MET A 1 -39.08 181.65 74.34
N SER A 2 -37.96 182.29 74.67
CA SER A 2 -36.58 181.81 74.52
C SER A 2 -36.28 180.36 74.93
N THR A 3 -35.34 179.82 74.18
CA THR A 3 -34.87 178.44 74.09
C THR A 3 -33.96 178.00 75.24
N LEU A 4 -34.03 176.71 75.59
CA LEU A 4 -33.16 175.99 76.54
C LEU A 4 -31.65 176.19 76.29
N GLY A 5 -31.26 176.53 75.05
CA GLY A 5 -29.88 176.81 74.64
C GLY A 5 -29.27 178.11 75.20
N ASP A 6 -30.08 179.09 75.61
CA ASP A 6 -29.55 180.34 76.19
C ASP A 6 -29.23 180.20 77.69
N MET A 7 -29.99 179.39 78.44
CA MET A 7 -29.67 179.05 79.84
C MET A 7 -28.40 178.20 79.93
N GLN A 8 -28.16 177.31 78.96
CA GLN A 8 -26.94 176.49 78.92
C GLN A 8 -25.68 177.32 78.64
N LYS A 9 -25.79 178.40 77.84
CA LYS A 9 -24.68 179.34 77.62
C LYS A 9 -24.36 180.19 78.84
N GLN A 10 -25.37 180.64 79.59
CA GLN A 10 -25.15 181.38 80.84
C GLN A 10 -24.54 180.52 81.95
N LEU A 11 -24.97 179.26 82.09
CA LEU A 11 -24.36 178.32 83.04
C LEU A 11 -22.92 177.95 82.67
N SER A 12 -22.62 177.76 81.37
CA SER A 12 -21.25 177.51 80.91
C SER A 12 -20.33 178.73 81.11
N GLN A 13 -20.83 179.96 80.96
CA GLN A 13 -20.04 181.17 81.25
C GLN A 13 -19.73 181.31 82.75
N ILE A 14 -20.71 181.07 83.63
CA ILE A 14 -20.48 181.12 85.09
C ILE A 14 -19.54 179.99 85.54
N MET A 15 -19.64 178.79 84.93
CA MET A 15 -18.71 177.69 85.22
C MET A 15 -17.28 177.93 84.71
N GLU A 16 -17.09 178.58 83.55
CA GLU A 16 -15.74 178.94 83.08
C GLU A 16 -15.10 180.05 83.94
N GLU A 17 -15.89 181.04 84.38
CA GLU A 17 -15.41 182.12 85.24
C GLU A 17 -14.97 181.58 86.61
N ALA A 18 -15.72 180.63 87.18
CA ALA A 18 -15.35 179.95 88.43
C ALA A 18 -14.10 179.06 88.28
N LYS A 19 -13.90 178.44 87.10
CA LYS A 19 -12.70 177.63 86.81
C LYS A 19 -11.43 178.47 86.66
N ARG A 20 -11.54 179.71 86.15
CA ARG A 20 -10.40 180.65 86.07
C ARG A 20 -9.96 181.19 87.43
N GLN A 21 -10.83 181.16 88.45
CA GLN A 21 -10.52 181.59 89.83
C GLN A 21 -10.10 180.45 90.77
N GLY A 22 -9.96 179.22 90.28
CA GLY A 22 -9.33 178.13 91.04
C GLY A 22 -10.23 177.40 92.04
N TYR A 23 -11.56 177.55 91.95
CA TYR A 23 -12.48 176.78 92.79
C TYR A 23 -12.72 175.37 92.22
N LYS A 24 -12.60 174.34 93.07
CA LYS A 24 -13.02 172.96 92.77
C LYS A 24 -14.54 172.84 92.94
N VAL A 25 -15.18 172.18 91.97
CA VAL A 25 -16.65 172.09 91.79
C VAL A 25 -17.36 171.38 92.96
N GLU A 26 -16.62 170.70 93.83
CA GLU A 26 -17.13 169.91 94.95
C GLU A 26 -17.58 170.75 96.16
N GLU A 27 -17.19 172.02 96.29
CA GLU A 27 -17.42 172.83 97.51
C GLU A 27 -18.49 173.93 97.37
N ALA A 28 -19.08 174.13 96.19
CA ALA A 28 -19.98 175.27 95.93
C ALA A 28 -21.42 174.89 95.53
N ILE A 29 -21.83 173.62 95.67
CA ILE A 29 -23.19 173.19 95.31
C ILE A 29 -23.81 172.37 96.45
N PRO A 30 -25.02 172.74 96.93
CA PRO A 30 -25.68 172.11 98.08
C PRO A 30 -25.89 170.60 97.94
N GLU A 31 -25.86 169.92 99.09
CA GLU A 31 -26.06 168.48 99.35
C GLU A 31 -27.23 167.80 98.59
N ASN A 32 -28.16 168.58 98.05
CA ASN A 32 -29.39 168.11 97.43
C ASN A 32 -29.24 167.69 95.95
N MET A 33 -28.04 167.82 95.34
CA MET A 33 -27.83 167.59 93.90
C MET A 33 -26.93 166.40 93.51
N GLN A 34 -26.37 165.65 94.48
CA GLN A 34 -25.44 164.54 94.19
C GLN A 34 -26.10 163.33 93.48
N ASN A 35 -27.40 163.09 93.68
CA ASN A 35 -28.09 161.94 93.06
C ASN A 35 -28.34 162.10 91.54
N LEU A 36 -28.32 163.32 91.00
CA LEU A 36 -28.58 163.54 89.57
C LEU A 36 -27.35 163.25 88.68
N PHE A 37 -26.14 163.38 89.24
CA PHE A 37 -24.90 163.21 88.49
C PHE A 37 -24.51 161.74 88.27
N LEU A 38 -24.86 160.85 89.21
CA LEU A 38 -24.68 159.40 89.04
C LEU A 38 -25.51 158.86 87.85
N GLY A 39 -26.74 159.34 87.67
CA GLY A 39 -27.59 158.94 86.53
C GLY A 39 -27.11 159.46 85.16
N MET A 40 -26.38 160.57 85.11
CA MET A 40 -25.81 161.09 83.85
C MET A 40 -24.57 160.31 83.39
N SER A 41 -23.81 159.72 84.33
CA SER A 41 -22.66 158.87 84.03
C SER A 41 -23.07 157.58 83.31
N GLU A 42 -24.08 156.87 83.83
CA GLU A 42 -24.57 155.60 83.27
C GLU A 42 -25.19 155.78 81.87
N LEU A 43 -25.82 156.93 81.61
CA LEU A 43 -26.47 157.21 80.33
C LEU A 43 -25.48 157.50 79.20
N ASN A 44 -24.29 158.04 79.50
CA ASN A 44 -23.23 158.21 78.52
C ASN A 44 -22.56 156.86 78.16
N ALA A 45 -22.31 155.99 79.13
CA ALA A 45 -21.76 154.66 78.87
C ALA A 45 -22.71 153.80 77.99
N ALA A 46 -24.02 153.89 78.23
CA ALA A 46 -25.01 153.19 77.40
C ALA A 46 -25.07 153.72 75.95
N ARG A 47 -24.83 155.03 75.73
CA ARG A 47 -24.79 155.62 74.39
C ARG A 47 -23.55 155.20 73.58
N GLU A 48 -22.38 155.10 74.22
CA GLU A 48 -21.17 154.60 73.55
C GLU A 48 -21.33 153.14 73.11
N TYR A 49 -21.93 152.29 73.95
CA TYR A 49 -22.17 150.89 73.61
C TYR A 49 -23.13 150.70 72.41
N ILE A 50 -24.17 151.55 72.32
CA ILE A 50 -25.09 151.52 71.17
C ILE A 50 -24.38 151.92 69.87
N HIS A 51 -23.52 152.94 69.92
CA HIS A 51 -22.75 153.35 68.75
C HIS A 51 -21.77 152.27 68.28
N GLU A 52 -21.13 151.56 69.22
CA GLU A 52 -20.20 150.48 68.91
C GLU A 52 -20.93 149.27 68.27
N ILE A 53 -22.12 148.90 68.77
CA ILE A 53 -22.94 147.86 68.15
C ILE A 53 -23.42 148.26 66.76
N GLN A 54 -23.85 149.51 66.56
CA GLN A 54 -24.28 149.98 65.23
C GLN A 54 -23.15 149.97 64.20
N ALA A 55 -21.93 150.35 64.61
CA ALA A 55 -20.75 150.25 63.74
C ALA A 55 -20.45 148.78 63.38
N ARG A 56 -20.53 147.88 64.36
CA ARG A 56 -20.30 146.44 64.16
C ARG A 56 -21.37 145.79 63.28
N GLU A 57 -22.62 146.23 63.39
CA GLU A 57 -23.72 145.77 62.53
C GLU A 57 -23.53 146.24 61.08
N GLN A 58 -23.08 147.49 60.87
CA GLN A 58 -22.74 147.98 59.53
C GLN A 58 -21.56 147.22 58.90
N ASP A 59 -20.51 146.94 59.66
CA ASP A 59 -19.36 146.16 59.19
C ASP A 59 -19.78 144.72 58.81
N LEU A 60 -20.58 144.06 59.66
CA LEU A 60 -21.10 142.71 59.36
C LEU A 60 -22.01 142.71 58.13
N GLN A 61 -22.78 143.77 57.91
CA GLN A 61 -23.64 143.89 56.73
C GLN A 61 -22.83 144.12 55.45
N ALA A 62 -21.73 144.88 55.53
CA ALA A 62 -20.77 145.03 54.44
C ALA A 62 -20.08 143.69 54.11
N ASP A 63 -19.60 142.95 55.12
CA ASP A 63 -18.97 141.64 54.93
C ASP A 63 -19.95 140.62 54.35
N ASN A 64 -21.21 140.62 54.78
CA ASN A 64 -22.24 139.74 54.21
C ASN A 64 -22.48 140.04 52.72
N ASN A 65 -22.49 141.32 52.35
CA ASN A 65 -22.63 141.73 50.96
C ASN A 65 -21.41 141.31 50.11
N VAL A 66 -20.20 141.44 50.64
CA VAL A 66 -18.97 140.97 49.96
C VAL A 66 -18.98 139.45 49.78
N LEU A 67 -19.39 138.69 50.79
CA LEU A 67 -19.48 137.23 50.71
C LEU A 67 -20.54 136.79 49.68
N ARG A 68 -21.70 137.46 49.64
CA ARG A 68 -22.74 137.19 48.62
C ARG A 68 -22.25 137.51 47.21
N ALA A 69 -21.46 138.58 47.03
CA ALA A 69 -20.87 138.89 45.73
C ALA A 69 -19.87 137.81 45.29
N LYS A 70 -18.97 137.37 46.19
CA LYS A 70 -18.03 136.27 45.91
C LYS A 70 -18.73 134.95 45.61
N LEU A 71 -19.83 134.65 46.30
CA LEU A 71 -20.64 133.46 46.03
C LEU A 71 -21.24 133.50 44.62
N LYS A 72 -21.83 134.64 44.22
CA LYS A 72 -22.35 134.81 42.86
C LYS A 72 -21.27 134.72 41.79
N GLU A 73 -20.09 135.28 42.04
CA GLU A 73 -18.95 135.19 41.13
C GLU A 73 -18.48 133.74 40.95
N LYS A 74 -18.39 132.97 42.05
CA LYS A 74 -18.05 131.54 41.98
C LYS A 74 -19.15 130.68 41.37
N GLU A 75 -20.42 131.02 41.60
CA GLU A 75 -21.54 130.38 40.89
C GLU A 75 -21.52 130.68 39.39
N ALA A 76 -21.10 131.87 38.98
CA ALA A 76 -20.91 132.20 37.56
C ALA A 76 -19.73 131.44 36.95
N GLU A 77 -18.61 131.32 37.66
CA GLU A 77 -17.41 130.56 37.23
C GLU A 77 -17.69 129.04 37.13
N ILE A 78 -18.60 128.50 37.96
CA ILE A 78 -19.05 127.11 37.87
C ILE A 78 -20.03 126.89 36.71
N ASN A 79 -20.94 127.85 36.47
CA ASN A 79 -21.91 127.76 35.38
C ASN A 79 -21.24 127.96 34.01
N ASP A 80 -20.19 128.77 33.95
CA ASP A 80 -19.35 128.97 32.76
C ASP A 80 -18.19 127.96 32.74
N GLN A 81 -18.51 126.67 32.80
CA GLN A 81 -17.52 125.61 32.66
C GLN A 81 -16.70 125.82 31.37
N PRO A 82 -15.35 125.79 31.42
CA PRO A 82 -14.51 126.08 30.26
C PRO A 82 -14.86 125.13 29.11
N ALA A 83 -15.01 125.68 27.90
CA ALA A 83 -15.39 124.93 26.70
C ALA A 83 -14.52 123.68 26.45
N GLU A 84 -13.27 123.71 26.92
CA GLU A 84 -12.31 122.59 26.88
C GLU A 84 -12.81 121.34 27.61
N LEU A 85 -13.52 121.47 28.74
CA LEU A 85 -14.00 120.32 29.52
C LEU A 85 -15.18 119.62 28.81
N LYS A 86 -16.02 120.40 28.12
CA LYS A 86 -17.09 119.86 27.26
C LYS A 86 -16.51 119.16 26.03
N ALA A 87 -15.48 119.74 25.40
CA ALA A 87 -14.75 119.12 24.29
C ALA A 87 -14.10 117.79 24.72
N LEU A 88 -13.38 117.77 25.85
CA LEU A 88 -12.75 116.57 26.39
C LEU A 88 -13.77 115.46 26.70
N LYS A 89 -14.97 115.81 27.19
CA LYS A 89 -16.04 114.83 27.44
C LYS A 89 -16.55 114.22 26.14
N ILE A 90 -16.66 115.00 25.06
CA ILE A 90 -17.04 114.52 23.72
C ILE A 90 -15.93 113.62 23.17
N ASP A 91 -14.67 114.02 23.27
CA ASP A 91 -13.52 113.23 22.81
C ASP A 91 -13.43 111.89 23.55
N LEU A 92 -13.68 111.89 24.86
CA LEU A 92 -13.72 110.67 25.66
C LEU A 92 -14.89 109.76 25.22
N GLN A 93 -16.05 110.32 24.91
CA GLN A 93 -17.16 109.54 24.33
C GLN A 93 -16.83 108.98 22.95
N GLN A 94 -16.16 109.75 22.08
CA GLN A 94 -15.72 109.29 20.77
C GLN A 94 -14.67 108.19 20.88
N ALA A 95 -13.68 108.35 21.77
CA ALA A 95 -12.67 107.33 22.06
C ALA A 95 -13.30 106.05 22.60
N ARG A 96 -14.30 106.14 23.49
CA ARG A 96 -15.06 104.96 23.96
C ARG A 96 -15.77 104.25 22.80
N ARG A 97 -16.47 105.00 21.93
CA ARG A 97 -17.12 104.43 20.74
C ARG A 97 -16.11 103.76 19.80
N GLN A 98 -14.93 104.36 19.60
CA GLN A 98 -13.86 103.77 18.80
C GLN A 98 -13.33 102.48 19.44
N ILE A 99 -13.10 102.47 20.75
CA ILE A 99 -12.68 101.28 21.50
C ILE A 99 -13.72 100.16 21.36
N ASP A 100 -15.01 100.48 21.52
CA ASP A 100 -16.09 99.49 21.39
C ASP A 100 -16.16 98.96 19.94
N TYR A 101 -16.06 99.83 18.94
CA TYR A 101 -15.99 99.41 17.53
C TYR A 101 -14.82 98.47 17.22
N TYR A 102 -13.60 98.82 17.67
CA TYR A 102 -12.43 97.97 17.46
C TYR A 102 -12.51 96.68 18.27
N ARG A 103 -13.15 96.70 19.44
CA ARG A 103 -13.44 95.49 20.23
C ARG A 103 -14.35 94.55 19.44
N ASP A 104 -15.48 95.05 18.93
CA ASP A 104 -16.42 94.26 18.13
C ASP A 104 -15.76 93.71 16.86
N LEU A 105 -14.95 94.52 16.18
CA LEU A 105 -14.18 94.09 15.00
C LEU A 105 -13.15 93.00 15.34
N SER A 106 -12.47 93.12 16.48
CA SER A 106 -11.53 92.10 16.97
C SER A 106 -12.25 90.80 17.36
N GLU A 107 -13.47 90.89 17.89
CA GLU A 107 -14.28 89.73 18.22
C GLU A 107 -14.81 89.03 16.96
N ASP A 108 -15.31 89.77 15.97
CA ASP A 108 -15.78 89.17 14.71
C ASP A 108 -14.63 88.51 13.96
N SER A 109 -13.47 89.17 13.86
CA SER A 109 -12.28 88.57 13.23
C SER A 109 -11.82 87.33 13.99
N ARG A 110 -11.83 87.33 15.33
CA ARG A 110 -11.56 86.14 16.14
C ARG A 110 -12.56 85.02 15.88
N ARG A 111 -13.86 85.31 15.82
CA ARG A 111 -14.92 84.31 15.51
C ARG A 111 -14.76 83.77 14.09
N ARG A 112 -14.34 84.60 13.13
CA ARG A 112 -14.08 84.19 11.74
C ARG A 112 -12.86 83.29 11.65
N ALA A 113 -11.74 83.64 12.31
CA ALA A 113 -10.55 82.80 12.39
C ALA A 113 -10.85 81.44 13.03
N GLN A 114 -11.64 81.41 14.11
CA GLN A 114 -12.08 80.16 14.74
C GLN A 114 -12.93 79.29 13.81
N ARG A 115 -13.82 79.89 13.00
CA ARG A 115 -14.58 79.16 11.96
C ARG A 115 -13.65 78.56 10.92
N TYR A 116 -12.75 79.36 10.35
CA TYR A 116 -11.77 78.85 9.38
C TYR A 116 -10.86 77.76 9.95
N GLN A 117 -10.46 77.87 11.20
CA GLN A 117 -9.68 76.82 11.86
C GLN A 117 -10.48 75.51 12.00
N ARG A 118 -11.77 75.60 12.35
CA ARG A 118 -12.65 74.41 12.41
C ARG A 118 -12.86 73.82 11.02
N ASP A 119 -13.19 74.64 10.03
CA ASP A 119 -13.43 74.21 8.65
C ASP A 119 -12.18 73.55 8.05
N LEU A 120 -10.99 74.12 8.29
CA LEU A 120 -9.72 73.52 7.90
C LEU A 120 -9.50 72.17 8.61
N SER A 121 -9.76 72.09 9.91
CA SER A 121 -9.60 70.84 10.66
C SER A 121 -10.55 69.73 10.17
N LEU A 122 -11.76 70.10 9.74
CA LEU A 122 -12.72 69.17 9.14
C LEU A 122 -12.24 68.73 7.76
N ALA A 123 -11.85 69.67 6.89
CA ALA A 123 -11.33 69.35 5.55
C ALA A 123 -10.09 68.45 5.61
N VAL A 124 -9.18 68.67 6.58
CA VAL A 124 -8.01 67.80 6.78
C VAL A 124 -8.44 66.39 7.23
N ARG A 125 -9.41 66.27 8.15
CA ARG A 125 -9.93 64.96 8.56
C ARG A 125 -10.59 64.21 7.39
N ASP A 126 -11.39 64.91 6.60
CA ASP A 126 -12.04 64.33 5.43
C ASP A 126 -11.02 63.88 4.38
N GLN A 127 -9.96 64.68 4.16
CA GLN A 127 -8.87 64.30 3.26
C GLN A 127 -8.10 63.06 3.76
N VAL A 128 -7.84 62.95 5.07
CA VAL A 128 -7.20 61.77 5.65
C VAL A 128 -8.09 60.53 5.47
N ALA A 129 -9.38 60.63 5.79
CA ALA A 129 -10.33 59.53 5.59
C ALA A 129 -10.44 59.12 4.11
N PHE A 130 -10.46 60.08 3.18
CA PHE A 130 -10.44 59.82 1.75
C PHE A 130 -9.16 59.10 1.30
N ASN A 131 -7.99 59.53 1.79
CA ASN A 131 -6.71 58.89 1.49
C ASN A 131 -6.66 57.46 2.03
N GLU A 132 -7.19 57.20 3.23
CA GLU A 132 -7.28 55.85 3.81
C GLU A 132 -8.16 54.92 2.96
N VAL A 133 -9.33 55.40 2.52
CA VAL A 133 -10.24 54.64 1.64
C VAL A 133 -9.58 54.37 0.28
N THR A 134 -8.89 55.35 -0.28
CA THR A 134 -8.16 55.21 -1.56
C THR A 134 -7.06 54.17 -1.43
N ALA A 135 -6.21 54.27 -0.39
CA ALA A 135 -5.15 53.29 -0.12
C ALA A 135 -5.71 51.88 0.11
N LYS A 136 -6.85 51.75 0.80
CA LYS A 136 -7.53 50.46 0.97
C LYS A 136 -8.04 49.91 -0.37
N THR A 137 -8.59 50.78 -1.22
CA THR A 137 -9.08 50.40 -2.55
C THR A 137 -7.94 49.89 -3.44
N GLU A 138 -6.80 50.59 -3.45
CA GLU A 138 -5.61 50.16 -4.20
C GLU A 138 -5.08 48.80 -3.71
N ARG A 139 -5.03 48.59 -2.39
CA ARG A 139 -4.63 47.28 -1.82
C ARG A 139 -5.56 46.16 -2.27
N LEU A 140 -6.87 46.36 -2.18
CA LEU A 140 -7.87 45.38 -2.60
C LEU A 140 -7.81 45.11 -4.11
N GLN A 141 -7.56 46.13 -4.94
CA GLN A 141 -7.36 45.96 -6.37
C GLN A 141 -6.11 45.13 -6.69
N ASN A 142 -5.01 45.37 -5.97
CA ASN A 142 -3.79 44.60 -6.10
C ASN A 142 -3.99 43.13 -5.67
N GLU A 143 -4.65 42.89 -4.53
CA GLU A 143 -4.99 41.54 -4.05
C GLU A 143 -5.90 40.81 -5.04
N LEU A 144 -6.91 41.49 -5.58
CA LEU A 144 -7.81 40.93 -6.59
C LEU A 144 -7.07 40.56 -7.88
N GLY A 145 -6.15 41.41 -8.34
CA GLY A 145 -5.29 41.11 -9.49
C GLY A 145 -4.38 39.90 -9.24
N GLN A 146 -3.79 39.79 -8.05
CA GLN A 146 -2.98 38.63 -7.66
C GLN A 146 -3.82 37.35 -7.65
N HIS A 147 -4.99 37.35 -7.01
CA HIS A 147 -5.89 36.20 -6.97
C HIS A 147 -6.38 35.78 -8.35
N GLN A 148 -6.72 36.73 -9.24
CA GLN A 148 -7.09 36.43 -10.62
C GLN A 148 -5.94 35.74 -11.38
N SER A 149 -4.70 36.23 -11.22
CA SER A 149 -3.52 35.61 -11.81
C SER A 149 -3.31 34.17 -11.28
N THR A 150 -3.40 33.98 -9.96
CA THR A 150 -3.29 32.63 -9.35
C THR A 150 -4.38 31.68 -9.84
N ILE A 151 -5.63 32.14 -9.96
CA ILE A 151 -6.73 31.33 -10.47
C ILE A 151 -6.45 30.88 -11.90
N GLN A 152 -5.99 31.78 -12.77
CA GLN A 152 -5.63 31.44 -14.15
C GLN A 152 -4.49 30.41 -14.20
N GLN A 153 -3.45 30.58 -13.37
CA GLN A 153 -2.36 29.61 -13.26
C GLN A 153 -2.88 28.23 -12.86
N LEU A 154 -3.67 28.14 -11.80
CA LEU A 154 -4.27 26.88 -11.32
C LEU A 154 -5.18 26.24 -12.36
N GLN A 155 -5.95 27.02 -13.12
CA GLN A 155 -6.76 26.51 -14.22
C GLN A 155 -5.88 25.87 -15.31
N THR A 156 -4.80 26.55 -15.73
CA THR A 156 -3.89 25.99 -16.74
C THR A 156 -3.17 24.73 -16.25
N GLU A 157 -2.79 24.67 -14.98
CA GLU A 157 -2.18 23.49 -14.37
C GLU A 157 -3.17 22.33 -14.29
N ASN A 158 -4.41 22.59 -13.90
CA ASN A 158 -5.47 21.59 -13.84
C ASN A 158 -5.79 21.02 -15.23
N GLU A 159 -5.90 21.89 -16.25
CA GLU A 159 -6.07 21.44 -17.64
C GLU A 159 -4.90 20.58 -18.13
N ARG A 160 -3.67 20.95 -17.78
CA ARG A 160 -2.48 20.15 -18.11
C ARG A 160 -2.52 18.79 -17.41
N ALA A 161 -2.80 18.77 -16.12
CA ALA A 161 -2.91 17.54 -15.34
C ALA A 161 -4.03 16.63 -15.88
N ALA A 162 -5.19 17.19 -16.21
CA ALA A 162 -6.31 16.46 -16.80
C ALA A 162 -5.93 15.80 -18.14
N LYS A 163 -5.18 16.52 -19.00
CA LYS A 163 -4.65 15.95 -20.26
C LYS A 163 -3.67 14.81 -19.98
N THR A 164 -2.74 14.97 -19.03
CA THR A 164 -1.78 13.91 -18.66
C THR A 164 -2.51 12.68 -18.10
N PHE A 165 -3.48 12.85 -17.21
CA PHE A 165 -4.26 11.73 -16.68
C PHE A 165 -5.08 11.02 -17.76
N ALA A 166 -5.66 11.75 -18.71
CA ALA A 166 -6.36 11.15 -19.83
C ALA A 166 -5.43 10.29 -20.71
N GLN A 167 -4.20 10.78 -20.97
CA GLN A 167 -3.17 10.02 -21.70
C GLN A 167 -2.74 8.76 -20.94
N LEU A 168 -2.48 8.87 -19.64
CA LEU A 168 -2.10 7.73 -18.79
C LEU A 168 -3.21 6.68 -18.76
N ARG A 169 -4.48 7.08 -18.57
CA ARG A 169 -5.61 6.14 -18.63
C ARG A 169 -5.74 5.44 -19.98
N ALA A 170 -5.52 6.16 -21.08
CA ALA A 170 -5.55 5.56 -22.41
C ALA A 170 -4.38 4.58 -22.61
N GLN A 171 -3.20 4.88 -22.06
CA GLN A 171 -2.05 3.98 -22.08
C GLN A 171 -2.30 2.73 -21.23
N ASP A 172 -2.81 2.88 -20.01
CA ASP A 172 -3.15 1.78 -19.12
C ASP A 172 -4.21 0.87 -19.74
N ALA A 173 -5.26 1.43 -20.35
CA ALA A 173 -6.27 0.64 -21.05
C ALA A 173 -5.68 -0.19 -22.20
N ARG A 174 -4.72 0.37 -22.95
CA ARG A 174 -4.00 -0.36 -24.02
C ARG A 174 -3.15 -1.49 -23.45
N LEU A 175 -2.40 -1.22 -22.37
CA LEU A 175 -1.56 -2.23 -21.72
C LEU A 175 -2.41 -3.36 -21.13
N MET A 176 -3.55 -3.05 -20.51
CA MET A 176 -4.48 -4.05 -20.01
C MET A 176 -5.03 -4.92 -21.14
N ALA A 177 -5.45 -4.34 -22.27
CA ALA A 177 -5.91 -5.10 -23.42
C ALA A 177 -4.82 -6.03 -24.01
N VAL A 178 -3.56 -5.57 -24.07
CA VAL A 178 -2.43 -6.40 -24.50
C VAL A 178 -2.17 -7.54 -23.52
N ASN A 179 -2.18 -7.26 -22.22
CA ASN A 179 -1.99 -8.28 -21.18
C ASN A 179 -3.11 -9.31 -21.18
N GLU A 180 -4.37 -8.89 -21.31
CA GLU A 180 -5.53 -9.79 -21.41
C GLU A 180 -5.40 -10.71 -22.64
N ALA A 181 -5.01 -10.16 -23.80
CA ALA A 181 -4.76 -10.97 -24.99
C ALA A 181 -3.61 -11.97 -24.79
N GLN A 182 -2.53 -11.57 -24.12
CA GLN A 182 -1.40 -12.46 -23.80
C GLN A 182 -1.81 -13.57 -22.83
N VAL A 183 -2.58 -13.26 -21.80
CA VAL A 183 -3.10 -14.25 -20.84
C VAL A 183 -4.04 -15.24 -21.54
N ALA A 184 -4.90 -14.77 -22.44
CA ALA A 184 -5.76 -15.64 -23.25
C ALA A 184 -4.93 -16.56 -24.16
N ALA A 185 -3.88 -16.05 -24.81
CA ALA A 185 -2.98 -16.85 -25.64
C ALA A 185 -2.23 -17.92 -24.83
N ILE A 186 -1.69 -17.56 -23.67
CA ILE A 186 -1.00 -18.50 -22.76
C ILE A 186 -1.98 -19.58 -22.27
N SER A 187 -3.20 -19.20 -21.90
CA SER A 187 -4.22 -20.15 -21.43
C SER A 187 -4.65 -21.13 -22.52
N SER A 188 -4.82 -20.64 -23.76
CA SER A 188 -5.10 -21.49 -24.92
C SER A 188 -3.96 -22.47 -25.19
N HIS A 189 -2.71 -22.01 -25.11
CA HIS A 189 -1.53 -22.86 -25.31
C HIS A 189 -1.38 -23.90 -24.20
N ALA A 190 -1.64 -23.52 -22.93
CA ALA A 190 -1.65 -24.46 -21.81
C ALA A 190 -2.71 -25.56 -22.00
N SER A 191 -3.92 -25.18 -22.42
CA SER A 191 -4.99 -26.14 -22.72
C SER A 191 -4.61 -27.10 -23.86
N GLN A 192 -3.87 -26.62 -24.86
CA GLN A 192 -3.35 -27.47 -25.93
C GLN A 192 -2.33 -28.48 -25.41
N ILE A 193 -1.37 -28.04 -24.58
CA ILE A 193 -0.38 -28.94 -23.97
C ILE A 193 -1.06 -29.99 -23.09
N GLU A 194 -2.07 -29.62 -22.30
CA GLU A 194 -2.82 -30.56 -21.48
C GLU A 194 -3.48 -31.65 -22.33
N ASN A 195 -4.14 -31.27 -23.43
CA ASN A 195 -4.72 -32.23 -24.38
C ASN A 195 -3.67 -33.13 -25.03
N GLU A 196 -2.52 -32.57 -25.45
CA GLU A 196 -1.41 -33.36 -26.03
C GLU A 196 -0.83 -34.35 -25.01
N ASN A 197 -0.73 -33.94 -23.75
CA ASN A 197 -0.25 -34.79 -22.66
C ASN A 197 -1.26 -35.90 -22.32
N GLU A 198 -2.57 -35.61 -22.33
CA GLU A 198 -3.61 -36.64 -22.19
C GLU A 198 -3.53 -37.67 -23.32
N GLN A 199 -3.45 -37.23 -24.58
CA GLN A 199 -3.29 -38.12 -25.74
C GLN A 199 -2.00 -38.94 -25.66
N PHE A 200 -0.90 -38.34 -25.22
CA PHE A 200 0.36 -39.05 -25.00
C PHE A 200 0.23 -40.13 -23.93
N ASN A 201 -0.43 -39.83 -22.80
CA ASN A 201 -0.64 -40.81 -21.73
C ASN A 201 -1.58 -41.94 -22.15
N GLU A 202 -2.63 -41.64 -22.91
CA GLU A 202 -3.54 -42.65 -23.47
C GLU A 202 -2.78 -43.60 -24.43
N THR A 203 -1.98 -43.06 -25.33
CA THR A 203 -1.19 -43.87 -26.28
C THR A 203 -0.12 -44.69 -25.58
N LEU A 204 0.55 -44.13 -24.55
CA LEU A 204 1.52 -44.87 -23.73
C LEU A 204 0.85 -46.02 -22.97
N THR A 205 -0.30 -45.78 -22.36
CA THR A 205 -1.06 -46.80 -21.62
C THR A 205 -1.50 -47.92 -22.55
N ALA A 206 -2.05 -47.58 -23.72
CA ALA A 206 -2.44 -48.58 -24.72
C ALA A 206 -1.24 -49.41 -25.23
N LEU A 207 -0.06 -48.81 -25.36
CA LEU A 207 1.16 -49.54 -25.73
C LEU A 207 1.58 -50.52 -24.63
N ILE A 208 1.51 -50.11 -23.36
CA ILE A 208 1.81 -50.97 -22.22
C ILE A 208 0.85 -52.16 -22.21
N ASP A 209 -0.45 -51.93 -22.32
CA ASP A 209 -1.47 -52.99 -22.33
C ASP A 209 -1.24 -53.99 -23.48
N ASN A 210 -0.89 -53.48 -24.67
CA ASN A 210 -0.58 -54.33 -25.83
C ASN A 210 0.67 -55.19 -25.58
N LEU A 211 1.74 -54.61 -25.02
CA LEU A 211 2.96 -55.34 -24.70
C LEU A 211 2.74 -56.38 -23.61
N GLU A 212 1.96 -56.07 -22.57
CA GLU A 212 1.62 -57.03 -21.51
C GLU A 212 0.79 -58.20 -22.05
N SER A 213 -0.15 -57.92 -22.97
CA SER A 213 -0.92 -58.94 -23.69
C SER A 213 -0.03 -59.82 -24.57
N GLU A 214 0.88 -59.22 -25.35
CA GLU A 214 1.84 -59.95 -26.19
C GLU A 214 2.77 -60.83 -25.36
N ILE A 215 3.31 -60.32 -24.24
CA ILE A 215 4.16 -61.07 -23.31
C ILE A 215 3.39 -62.26 -22.72
N SER A 216 2.13 -62.04 -22.31
CA SER A 216 1.28 -63.10 -21.76
C SER A 216 1.01 -64.20 -22.79
N SER A 217 0.68 -63.81 -24.03
CA SER A 217 0.48 -64.71 -25.16
C SER A 217 1.76 -65.49 -25.53
N ALA A 218 2.89 -64.81 -25.62
CA ALA A 218 4.18 -65.43 -25.92
C ALA A 218 4.59 -66.42 -24.83
N THR A 219 4.35 -66.08 -23.56
CA THR A 219 4.63 -66.96 -22.42
C THR A 219 3.76 -68.21 -22.46
N ALA A 220 2.47 -68.07 -22.76
CA ALA A 220 1.56 -69.21 -22.95
C ALA A 220 2.05 -70.13 -24.09
N LEU A 221 2.39 -69.55 -25.25
CA LEU A 221 2.87 -70.31 -26.41
C LEU A 221 4.20 -71.03 -26.13
N VAL A 222 5.13 -70.39 -25.42
CA VAL A 222 6.39 -71.01 -25.00
C VAL A 222 6.14 -72.15 -24.04
N ASN A 223 5.24 -71.98 -23.07
CA ASN A 223 4.88 -73.04 -22.12
C ASN A 223 4.23 -74.24 -22.82
N ASP A 224 3.30 -73.99 -23.74
CA ASP A 224 2.65 -75.05 -24.53
C ASP A 224 3.67 -75.81 -25.38
N LYS A 225 4.59 -75.09 -26.03
CA LYS A 225 5.65 -75.71 -26.83
C LYS A 225 6.66 -76.47 -25.98
N ALA A 226 7.00 -75.96 -24.80
CA ALA A 226 7.87 -76.66 -23.85
C ALA A 226 7.21 -77.94 -23.32
N ALA A 227 5.90 -77.91 -23.04
CA ALA A 227 5.14 -79.09 -22.65
C ALA A 227 5.10 -80.14 -23.77
N LEU A 228 4.85 -79.71 -25.01
CA LEU A 228 4.88 -80.58 -26.19
C LEU A 228 6.28 -81.20 -26.40
N LEU A 229 7.35 -80.40 -26.30
CA LEU A 229 8.72 -80.88 -26.43
C LEU A 229 9.06 -81.93 -25.38
N ARG A 230 8.75 -81.67 -24.10
CA ARG A 230 8.93 -82.66 -23.02
C ARG A 230 8.17 -83.95 -23.31
N HIS A 231 6.93 -83.85 -23.78
CA HIS A 231 6.13 -85.02 -24.14
C HIS A 231 6.77 -85.81 -25.30
N THR A 232 7.25 -85.12 -26.34
CA THR A 232 7.94 -85.76 -27.48
C THR A 232 9.27 -86.39 -27.08
N GLU A 233 10.03 -85.77 -26.17
CA GLU A 233 11.31 -86.28 -25.67
C GLU A 233 11.10 -87.55 -24.83
N ILE A 234 10.10 -87.55 -23.94
CA ILE A 234 9.69 -88.75 -23.17
C ILE A 234 9.31 -89.89 -24.13
N LEU A 235 8.50 -89.60 -25.15
CA LEU A 235 8.10 -90.58 -26.16
C LEU A 235 9.33 -91.14 -26.92
N HIS A 236 10.22 -90.27 -27.36
CA HIS A 236 11.43 -90.66 -28.08
C HIS A 236 12.33 -91.55 -27.23
N ASN A 237 12.55 -91.17 -25.97
CA ASN A 237 13.36 -91.95 -25.03
C ASN A 237 12.72 -93.32 -24.73
N ALA A 238 11.39 -93.40 -24.61
CA ALA A 238 10.67 -94.65 -24.45
C ALA A 238 10.83 -95.57 -25.67
N ILE A 239 10.62 -95.04 -26.88
CA ILE A 239 10.79 -95.79 -28.14
C ILE A 239 12.23 -96.29 -28.26
N PHE A 240 13.22 -95.44 -28.03
CA PHE A 240 14.64 -95.83 -28.13
C PHE A 240 14.99 -96.94 -27.13
N SER A 241 14.49 -96.83 -25.89
CA SER A 241 14.70 -97.83 -24.84
C SER A 241 14.05 -99.18 -25.17
N GLU A 242 12.89 -99.18 -25.84
CA GLU A 242 12.22 -100.41 -26.31
C GLU A 242 12.88 -101.02 -27.57
N VAL A 243 13.34 -100.19 -28.51
CA VAL A 243 13.95 -100.66 -29.76
C VAL A 243 15.35 -101.24 -29.54
N ALA A 244 16.12 -100.68 -28.60
CA ALA A 244 17.49 -101.14 -28.31
C ALA A 244 17.63 -102.65 -28.03
N PRO A 245 16.84 -103.27 -27.11
CA PRO A 245 16.91 -104.71 -26.87
C PRO A 245 16.46 -105.53 -28.09
N LEU A 246 15.44 -105.10 -28.82
CA LEU A 246 15.01 -105.78 -30.05
C LEU A 246 16.11 -105.78 -31.12
N ASN A 247 16.79 -104.65 -31.33
CA ASN A 247 17.91 -104.56 -32.26
C ASN A 247 19.08 -105.49 -31.86
N ARG A 248 19.39 -105.58 -30.56
CA ARG A 248 20.41 -106.51 -30.06
C ARG A 248 20.01 -107.96 -30.31
N LEU A 249 18.75 -108.32 -30.06
CA LEU A 249 18.21 -109.63 -30.35
C LEU A 249 18.34 -109.98 -31.83
N PHE A 250 17.90 -109.11 -32.74
CA PHE A 250 18.02 -109.36 -34.18
C PHE A 250 19.49 -109.46 -34.64
N SER A 251 20.39 -108.65 -34.07
CA SER A 251 21.83 -108.76 -34.34
C SER A 251 22.40 -110.11 -33.88
N ARG A 252 21.97 -110.61 -32.71
CA ARG A 252 22.37 -111.95 -32.22
C ARG A 252 21.75 -113.05 -33.08
N ALA A 253 20.47 -112.96 -33.42
CA ALA A 253 19.79 -113.92 -34.27
C ALA A 253 20.47 -114.03 -35.64
N PHE A 254 20.87 -112.91 -36.23
CA PHE A 254 21.65 -112.89 -37.47
C PHE A 254 23.00 -113.61 -37.32
N LYS A 255 23.72 -113.38 -36.20
CA LYS A 255 24.96 -114.12 -35.91
C LYS A 255 24.72 -115.62 -35.72
N MET A 256 23.63 -116.03 -35.07
CA MET A 256 23.25 -117.45 -34.96
C MET A 256 22.99 -118.06 -36.33
N LEU A 257 22.24 -117.37 -37.19
CA LEU A 257 21.99 -117.80 -38.57
C LEU A 257 23.29 -117.93 -39.37
N GLN A 258 24.24 -116.98 -39.22
CA GLN A 258 25.57 -117.10 -39.83
C GLN A 258 26.36 -118.30 -39.29
N MET A 259 26.28 -118.60 -37.98
CA MET A 259 26.90 -119.79 -37.40
C MET A 259 26.28 -121.08 -37.95
N TYR A 260 24.95 -121.14 -38.07
CA TYR A 260 24.28 -122.27 -38.73
C TYR A 260 24.69 -122.37 -40.19
N GLN A 261 24.73 -121.27 -40.93
CA GLN A 261 25.12 -121.26 -42.34
C GLN A 261 26.56 -121.77 -42.54
N THR A 262 27.52 -121.29 -41.73
CA THR A 262 28.92 -121.75 -41.80
C THR A 262 29.05 -123.22 -41.40
N LEU A 263 28.31 -123.68 -40.39
CA LEU A 263 28.23 -125.08 -40.01
C LEU A 263 27.70 -125.94 -41.17
N PHE A 264 26.56 -125.59 -41.76
CA PHE A 264 26.01 -126.31 -42.90
C PHE A 264 26.95 -126.30 -44.11
N GLN A 265 27.59 -125.17 -44.43
CA GLN A 265 28.61 -125.09 -45.48
C GLN A 265 29.81 -126.02 -45.20
N SER A 266 30.27 -126.10 -43.95
CA SER A 266 31.36 -126.99 -43.55
C SER A 266 30.98 -128.47 -43.68
N LEU A 267 29.74 -128.82 -43.34
CA LEU A 267 29.19 -130.17 -43.51
C LEU A 267 29.06 -130.52 -44.99
N SER A 268 28.64 -129.57 -45.83
CA SER A 268 28.53 -129.74 -47.28
C SER A 268 29.88 -129.76 -48.01
N ASN A 269 30.99 -129.37 -47.38
CA ASN A 269 32.31 -129.37 -48.02
C ASN A 269 32.88 -130.81 -48.14
N PRO A 270 33.08 -131.32 -49.37
CA PRO A 270 33.57 -132.68 -49.60
C PRO A 270 35.04 -132.88 -49.18
N TYR A 271 35.80 -131.80 -49.01
CA TYR A 271 37.23 -131.84 -48.67
C TYR A 271 37.52 -131.69 -47.17
N ALA A 272 36.49 -131.43 -46.34
CA ALA A 272 36.66 -131.33 -44.89
C ALA A 272 36.76 -132.72 -44.24
N SER A 273 37.86 -132.97 -43.52
CA SER A 273 38.22 -134.26 -42.90
C SER A 273 37.59 -134.50 -41.52
N GLY A 274 37.06 -133.47 -40.86
CA GLY A 274 36.38 -133.58 -39.55
C GLY A 274 34.86 -133.51 -39.64
N ILE A 275 34.17 -134.19 -38.71
CA ILE A 275 32.74 -133.92 -38.44
C ILE A 275 32.70 -132.61 -37.64
N ALA A 276 32.06 -131.58 -38.20
CA ALA A 276 31.95 -130.29 -37.52
C ALA A 276 31.19 -130.44 -36.18
N SER A 277 31.63 -129.74 -35.15
CA SER A 277 30.91 -129.63 -33.88
C SER A 277 30.02 -128.41 -33.87
N LEU A 278 29.05 -128.38 -32.96
CA LEU A 278 28.25 -127.18 -32.72
C LEU A 278 29.18 -126.05 -32.25
N PRO A 279 29.10 -124.84 -32.84
CA PRO A 279 29.94 -123.72 -32.43
C PRO A 279 29.72 -123.37 -30.96
N LEU A 280 30.80 -123.29 -30.17
CA LEU A 280 30.75 -122.96 -28.74
C LEU A 280 30.13 -121.58 -28.44
N GLY A 281 30.15 -120.68 -29.44
CA GLY A 281 29.55 -119.34 -29.32
C GLY A 281 28.04 -119.29 -29.53
N LEU A 282 27.38 -120.39 -29.90
CA LEU A 282 25.94 -120.40 -30.19
C LEU A 282 25.10 -120.27 -28.91
N ASP A 283 25.43 -121.01 -27.85
CA ASP A 283 24.66 -121.01 -26.61
C ASP A 283 24.68 -119.64 -25.91
N PRO A 284 25.83 -118.95 -25.77
CA PRO A 284 25.86 -117.59 -25.22
C PRO A 284 25.09 -116.56 -26.07
N LEU A 285 25.01 -116.77 -27.40
CA LEU A 285 24.20 -115.91 -28.26
C LEU A 285 22.70 -116.12 -28.01
N MET A 286 22.27 -117.37 -27.84
CA MET A 286 20.87 -117.73 -27.57
C MET A 286 20.41 -117.26 -26.20
N GLU A 287 21.20 -117.51 -25.15
CA GLU A 287 20.93 -117.00 -23.80
C GLU A 287 20.90 -115.46 -23.79
N GLY A 288 21.84 -114.82 -24.48
CA GLY A 288 21.85 -113.37 -24.61
C GLY A 288 20.64 -112.81 -25.38
N ALA A 289 20.13 -113.52 -26.38
CA ALA A 289 18.92 -113.13 -27.10
C ALA A 289 17.65 -113.32 -26.25
N MET A 290 17.58 -114.37 -25.43
CA MET A 290 16.51 -114.54 -24.44
C MET A 290 16.53 -113.40 -23.41
N GLN A 291 17.72 -113.03 -22.92
CA GLN A 291 17.87 -111.92 -21.99
C GLN A 291 17.46 -110.59 -22.62
N ASP A 292 17.84 -110.33 -23.87
CA ASP A 292 17.43 -109.13 -24.59
C ASP A 292 15.89 -109.08 -24.75
N LEU A 293 15.22 -110.20 -25.01
CA LEU A 293 13.76 -110.27 -25.07
C LEU A 293 13.09 -110.04 -23.71
N TYR A 294 13.68 -110.57 -22.63
CA TYR A 294 13.23 -110.32 -21.27
C TYR A 294 13.34 -108.84 -20.90
N VAL A 295 14.48 -108.21 -21.20
CA VAL A 295 14.70 -106.77 -20.99
C VAL A 295 13.70 -105.94 -21.80
N TYR A 296 13.41 -106.32 -23.06
CA TYR A 296 12.35 -105.67 -23.82
C TYR A 296 11.01 -105.72 -23.08
N ASN A 297 10.59 -106.89 -22.58
CA ASN A 297 9.30 -107.04 -21.90
C ASN A 297 9.25 -106.22 -20.61
N GLU A 298 10.33 -106.16 -19.84
CA GLU A 298 10.39 -105.30 -18.64
C GLU A 298 10.27 -103.82 -19.00
N VAL A 299 11.03 -103.35 -20.00
CA VAL A 299 10.97 -101.95 -20.46
C VAL A 299 9.59 -101.61 -21.02
N HIS A 300 9.02 -102.51 -21.82
CA HIS A 300 7.70 -102.35 -22.42
C HIS A 300 6.59 -102.28 -21.35
N ASN A 301 6.68 -103.07 -20.28
CA ASN A 301 5.68 -103.06 -19.21
C ASN A 301 5.85 -101.89 -18.22
N THR A 302 7.08 -101.42 -17.99
CA THR A 302 7.37 -100.35 -17.00
C THR A 302 7.11 -98.96 -17.54
N MET A 303 7.35 -98.72 -18.83
CA MET A 303 7.12 -97.41 -19.47
C MET A 303 5.63 -97.14 -19.79
N CYS A 304 4.69 -97.82 -19.14
CA CYS A 304 3.24 -97.87 -19.46
C CYS A 304 2.42 -96.60 -19.18
N GLN A 305 3.01 -95.47 -18.78
CA GLN A 305 2.22 -94.33 -18.31
C GLN A 305 2.42 -93.10 -19.21
N GLY A 306 1.45 -92.87 -20.09
CA GLY A 306 1.17 -91.53 -20.62
C GLY A 306 1.64 -91.21 -22.05
N SER A 307 1.83 -92.19 -22.94
CA SER A 307 2.35 -91.94 -24.30
C SER A 307 1.33 -91.43 -25.33
N GLY A 308 0.07 -91.20 -24.93
CA GLY A 308 -1.00 -90.75 -25.83
C GLY A 308 -1.32 -91.73 -26.97
N LEU A 309 -2.25 -91.36 -27.87
CA LEU A 309 -2.73 -92.21 -28.98
C LEU A 309 -1.60 -92.60 -29.96
N ALA A 310 -0.71 -91.67 -30.29
CA ALA A 310 0.39 -91.94 -31.22
C ALA A 310 1.43 -92.90 -30.63
N GLY A 311 1.73 -92.76 -29.33
CA GLY A 311 2.62 -93.69 -28.64
C GLY A 311 2.04 -95.10 -28.54
N GLU A 312 0.74 -95.22 -28.30
CA GLU A 312 0.07 -96.51 -28.23
C GLU A 312 0.15 -97.28 -29.57
N GLN A 313 0.01 -96.58 -30.69
CA GLN A 313 0.18 -97.17 -32.03
C GLN A 313 1.59 -97.70 -32.26
N VAL A 314 2.62 -96.88 -31.95
CA VAL A 314 4.03 -97.31 -32.10
C VAL A 314 4.34 -98.51 -31.22
N ARG A 315 3.84 -98.53 -29.98
CA ARG A 315 4.04 -99.65 -29.05
C ARG A 315 3.35 -100.92 -29.49
N THR A 316 2.15 -100.82 -30.06
CA THR A 316 1.45 -101.96 -30.63
C THR A 316 2.29 -102.61 -31.73
N HIS A 317 2.91 -101.80 -32.60
CA HIS A 317 3.83 -102.29 -33.62
C HIS A 317 5.10 -102.92 -33.02
N LEU A 318 5.74 -102.28 -32.03
CA LEU A 318 6.93 -102.83 -31.36
C LEU A 318 6.64 -104.16 -30.67
N ASN A 319 5.48 -104.29 -30.02
CA ASN A 319 5.05 -105.54 -29.40
C ASN A 319 4.82 -106.64 -30.45
N GLY A 320 4.26 -106.29 -31.61
CA GLY A 320 4.18 -107.20 -32.76
C GLY A 320 5.56 -107.69 -33.23
N ILE A 321 6.54 -106.79 -33.28
CA ILE A 321 7.94 -107.13 -33.62
C ILE A 321 8.55 -108.06 -32.56
N SER A 322 8.33 -107.78 -31.27
CA SER A 322 8.82 -108.63 -30.18
C SER A 322 8.24 -110.03 -30.21
N LYS A 323 6.92 -110.16 -30.44
CA LYS A 323 6.28 -111.47 -30.62
C LYS A 323 6.88 -112.24 -31.79
N SER A 324 7.12 -111.57 -32.92
CA SER A 324 7.81 -112.16 -34.07
C SER A 324 9.24 -112.60 -33.72
N ALA A 325 9.97 -111.78 -32.95
CA ALA A 325 11.31 -112.08 -32.47
C ALA A 325 11.34 -113.28 -31.50
N SER A 326 10.34 -113.43 -30.63
CA SER A 326 10.16 -114.58 -29.75
C SER A 326 9.98 -115.86 -30.57
N ASN A 327 9.05 -115.84 -31.52
CA ASN A 327 8.78 -116.99 -32.39
C ASN A 327 10.02 -117.39 -33.21
N MET A 328 10.78 -116.38 -33.69
CA MET A 328 12.05 -116.61 -34.39
C MET A 328 13.08 -117.27 -33.46
N LEU A 329 13.21 -116.81 -32.22
CA LEU A 329 14.16 -117.36 -31.25
C LEU A 329 13.80 -118.80 -30.86
N GLU A 330 12.51 -119.09 -30.66
CA GLU A 330 12.00 -120.46 -30.45
C GLU A 330 12.31 -121.37 -31.63
N SER A 331 12.16 -120.86 -32.86
CA SER A 331 12.53 -121.57 -34.08
C SER A 331 14.04 -121.85 -34.13
N LEU A 332 14.87 -120.87 -33.81
CA LEU A 332 16.34 -121.04 -33.74
C LEU A 332 16.75 -122.02 -32.64
N HIS A 333 16.00 -122.09 -31.53
CA HIS A 333 16.21 -123.06 -30.45
C HIS A 333 15.84 -124.48 -30.87
N SER A 334 14.75 -124.63 -31.61
CA SER A 334 14.37 -125.90 -32.20
C SER A 334 15.43 -126.38 -33.20
N ILE A 335 15.88 -125.48 -34.09
CA ILE A 335 16.97 -125.77 -35.05
C ILE A 335 18.26 -126.18 -34.32
N ARG A 336 18.62 -125.51 -33.21
CA ARG A 336 19.78 -125.89 -32.39
C ARG A 336 19.66 -127.34 -31.94
N GLY A 337 18.50 -127.69 -31.38
CA GLY A 337 18.18 -129.04 -30.94
C GLY A 337 18.36 -130.05 -32.06
N ASP A 338 17.72 -129.79 -33.20
CA ASP A 338 17.79 -130.68 -34.38
C ASP A 338 19.22 -130.85 -34.89
N VAL A 339 19.97 -129.75 -35.03
CA VAL A 339 21.37 -129.75 -35.46
C VAL A 339 22.26 -130.50 -34.47
N ALA A 340 22.08 -130.29 -33.18
CA ALA A 340 22.84 -131.00 -32.14
C ALA A 340 22.59 -132.52 -32.19
N HIS A 341 21.33 -132.94 -32.31
CA HIS A 341 20.97 -134.35 -32.48
C HIS A 341 21.53 -134.94 -33.77
N PHE A 342 21.45 -134.19 -34.88
CA PHE A 342 22.01 -134.59 -36.17
C PHE A 342 23.53 -134.77 -36.10
N LEU A 343 24.26 -133.81 -35.56
CA LEU A 343 25.71 -133.90 -35.38
C LEU A 343 26.12 -135.05 -34.44
N ALA A 344 25.40 -135.24 -33.33
CA ALA A 344 25.65 -136.34 -32.39
C ALA A 344 25.45 -137.71 -33.06
N ARG A 345 24.43 -137.83 -33.92
CA ARG A 345 24.20 -139.05 -34.72
C ARG A 345 25.32 -139.28 -35.73
N LEU A 346 25.76 -138.23 -36.43
CA LEU A 346 26.89 -138.32 -37.37
C LEU A 346 28.20 -138.74 -36.67
N GLN A 347 28.45 -138.27 -35.45
CA GLN A 347 29.62 -138.67 -34.65
C GLN A 347 29.57 -140.12 -34.18
N LYS A 348 28.37 -140.64 -33.85
CA LYS A 348 28.17 -142.05 -33.45
C LYS A 348 28.32 -143.03 -34.62
N GLU A 349 27.99 -142.60 -35.84
CA GLU A 349 28.05 -143.42 -37.05
C GLU A 349 28.90 -142.77 -38.16
N PRO A 350 30.24 -142.72 -38.01
CA PRO A 350 31.12 -142.01 -38.95
C PRO A 350 31.15 -142.64 -40.36
N GLY A 351 30.89 -143.95 -40.47
CA GLY A 351 30.85 -144.67 -41.76
C GLY A 351 29.68 -144.25 -42.66
N THR A 352 28.51 -143.96 -42.08
CA THR A 352 27.33 -143.44 -42.80
C THR A 352 27.54 -142.02 -43.29
N TRP A 353 28.29 -141.19 -42.56
CA TRP A 353 28.66 -139.85 -43.02
C TRP A 353 29.64 -139.90 -44.19
N ALA A 354 30.66 -140.76 -44.13
CA ALA A 354 31.57 -141.00 -45.25
C ALA A 354 30.84 -141.51 -46.50
N ALA A 355 29.86 -142.41 -46.32
CA ALA A 355 29.00 -142.89 -47.42
C ALA A 355 28.07 -141.79 -47.97
N MET A 356 27.53 -140.92 -47.12
CA MET A 356 26.71 -139.77 -47.50
C MET A 356 27.55 -138.74 -48.28
N LYS A 357 28.76 -138.39 -47.79
CA LYS A 357 29.71 -137.55 -48.53
C LYS A 357 30.13 -138.19 -49.86
N ALA A 358 30.34 -139.51 -49.92
CA ALA A 358 30.65 -140.19 -51.18
C ALA A 358 29.48 -140.16 -52.19
N ARG A 359 28.23 -140.21 -51.72
CA ARG A 359 27.03 -140.10 -52.55
C ARG A 359 26.71 -138.67 -52.99
N PHE A 360 26.96 -137.66 -52.15
CA PHE A 360 26.66 -136.25 -52.46
C PHE A 360 27.89 -135.45 -52.95
N GLY A 361 29.10 -135.98 -52.80
CA GLY A 361 30.39 -135.35 -53.15
C GLY A 361 30.95 -135.72 -54.53
N ILE A 362 30.17 -136.39 -55.39
CA ILE A 362 30.60 -136.74 -56.76
C ILE A 362 29.61 -136.19 -57.79
N SER A 363 29.75 -134.90 -58.10
CA SER A 363 29.63 -134.38 -59.47
C SER A 363 30.41 -133.07 -59.62
N GLY A 364 31.63 -133.04 -59.09
CA GLY A 364 32.65 -132.03 -59.41
C GLY A 364 33.67 -132.58 -60.40
N LYS A 365 33.23 -133.08 -61.56
CA LYS A 365 34.17 -133.27 -62.68
C LYS A 365 34.57 -131.89 -63.18
N LYS A 366 35.78 -131.45 -62.81
CA LYS A 366 36.57 -130.53 -63.64
C LYS A 366 36.57 -131.09 -65.07
N LYS A 367 35.77 -130.50 -65.96
CA LYS A 367 36.10 -130.51 -67.38
C LYS A 367 37.25 -129.51 -67.54
N VAL A 368 38.39 -130.04 -67.97
CA VAL A 368 39.39 -129.29 -68.71
C VAL A 368 38.68 -128.67 -69.91
N ILE A 369 38.53 -127.34 -69.91
CA ILE A 369 38.92 -126.43 -70.99
C ILE A 369 39.42 -125.16 -70.30
#